data_AF-X1QC84-F1
#
_entry.id   AF-X1QC84-F1
#
_cell.length_a   1.000
_cell.length_b   1.000
_cell.length_c   1.000
_cell.angle_alpha   90.00
_cell.angle_beta   90.00
_cell.angle_gamma   90.00
#
_symmetry.space_group_name_H-M   'P 1'
#
loop_
_entity.id
_entity.type
_entity.pdbx_description
1 polymer ?
#
loop_
_entity_poly.entity_id
_entity_poly.type
_entity_poly.pdbx_seq_one_letter_code
_entity_poly.pdbx_strand_id
1 'polypeptide(L)' 'MTAQVVSGETTTTSGILVQDFSFSTINSNTLNDNKVGILLQDSSGSSILKNHFQDNAEQLRDDR' A
#
# COMPACT_ATOMS: atom_id res chain seq x y z
N MET A 1 16.02 1.30 -2.05
CA MET A 1 15.27 2.32 -2.81
C MET A 1 14.02 2.62 -2.02
N THR A 2 13.85 3.85 -1.56
CA THR A 2 12.73 4.29 -0.71
C THR A 2 11.48 4.42 -1.57
N ALA A 3 10.39 3.74 -1.20
CA ALA A 3 9.10 3.91 -1.83
C ALA A 3 8.61 5.35 -1.58
N GLN A 4 8.39 6.10 -2.65
CA GLN A 4 7.91 7.48 -2.61
C GLN A 4 6.38 7.47 -2.59
N VAL A 5 5.79 8.25 -1.69
CA VAL A 5 4.34 8.51 -1.68
C VAL A 5 4.01 9.33 -2.92
N VAL A 6 3.31 8.75 -3.89
CA VAL A 6 2.83 9.45 -5.08
C VAL A 6 1.38 9.87 -4.82
N SER A 7 1.15 11.14 -4.53
CA SER A 7 -0.20 11.72 -4.55
C SER A 7 -0.56 12.07 -6.01
N GLY A 8 -0.97 11.07 -6.78
CA GLY A 8 -1.51 11.25 -8.13
C GLY A 8 -3.03 11.06 -8.11
N GLU A 9 -3.75 12.02 -8.66
CA GLU A 9 -5.21 12.03 -8.81
C GLU A 9 -5.71 10.85 -9.66
N THR A 10 -5.95 9.72 -9.00
CA THR A 10 -6.98 8.74 -9.36
C THR A 10 -7.77 8.48 -8.09
N THR A 11 -9.08 8.29 -8.17
CA THR A 11 -10.01 8.08 -7.05
C THR A 11 -9.78 6.77 -6.27
N THR A 12 -8.56 6.51 -5.84
CA THR A 12 -8.11 5.35 -5.11
C THR A 12 -7.70 5.82 -3.73
N THR A 13 -8.63 5.71 -2.80
CA THR A 13 -8.47 6.01 -1.37
C THR A 13 -7.53 4.98 -0.72
N SER A 14 -6.34 4.78 -1.28
CA SER A 14 -5.34 3.82 -0.81
C SER A 14 -4.28 4.54 0.02
N GLY A 15 -3.95 4.03 1.20
CA GLY A 15 -2.92 4.63 2.06
C GLY A 15 -1.52 4.51 1.44
N ILE A 16 -1.19 3.34 0.89
CA ILE A 16 0.03 3.08 0.12
C ILE A 16 -0.34 2.33 -1.16
N LEU A 17 0.12 2.82 -2.31
CA LEU A 17 0.04 2.14 -3.60
C LEU A 17 1.44 1.69 -4.02
N VAL A 18 1.60 0.41 -4.33
CA VAL A 18 2.77 -0.15 -5.00
C VAL A 18 2.31 -0.70 -6.34
N GLN A 19 2.65 0.02 -7.42
CA GLN A 19 2.27 -0.32 -8.78
C GLN A 19 3.50 -0.61 -9.64
N ASP A 20 3.47 -1.66 -10.46
CA ASP A 20 4.54 -2.00 -11.43
C ASP A 20 5.94 -2.17 -10.79
N PHE A 21 5.99 -2.55 -9.51
CA PHE A 21 7.23 -2.67 -8.74
C PHE A 21 7.40 -4.03 -8.09
N SER A 22 8.59 -4.61 -8.21
CA SER A 22 8.94 -5.86 -7.53
C SER A 22 9.81 -5.63 -6.29
N PHE A 23 9.67 -6.53 -5.31
CA PHE A 23 10.49 -6.63 -4.09
C PHE A 23 10.48 -5.38 -3.20
N SER A 24 9.32 -4.71 -3.11
CA SER A 24 9.16 -3.55 -2.22
C SER A 24 9.08 -3.98 -0.75
N THR A 25 9.67 -3.20 0.16
CA THR A 25 9.51 -3.42 1.60
C THR A 25 8.65 -2.31 2.19
N ILE A 26 7.45 -2.66 2.67
CA ILE A 26 6.52 -1.77 3.35
C ILE A 26 6.54 -2.15 4.83
N ASN A 27 7.20 -1.32 5.65
CA ASN A 27 7.45 -1.66 7.06
C ASN A 27 7.09 -0.51 8.00
N SER A 28 6.44 -0.85 9.13
CA SER A 28 6.19 0.07 10.26
C SER A 28 5.43 1.35 9.89
N ASN A 29 4.42 1.23 9.02
CA ASN A 29 3.51 2.33 8.70
C ASN A 29 2.23 2.23 9.54
N THR A 30 1.67 3.38 9.90
CA THR A 30 0.31 3.49 10.44
C THR A 30 -0.61 3.95 9.30
N LEU A 31 -1.61 3.14 8.98
CA LEU A 31 -2.54 3.38 7.88
C LEU A 31 -3.94 3.42 8.47
N ASN A 32 -4.55 4.61 8.46
CA ASN A 32 -5.88 4.83 9.01
C ASN A 32 -6.83 5.58 8.07
N ASP A 33 -8.12 5.26 8.18
CA ASP A 33 -9.23 5.90 7.46
C ASP A 33 -9.12 5.86 5.92
N ASN A 34 -8.51 4.80 5.37
CA ASN A 34 -8.39 4.59 3.93
C ASN A 34 -9.45 3.60 3.42
N LYS A 35 -9.81 3.65 2.13
CA LYS A 35 -10.58 2.56 1.50
C LYS A 35 -9.73 1.30 1.39
N VAL A 36 -8.44 1.45 1.12
CA VAL A 36 -7.47 0.36 1.11
C VAL A 36 -6.22 0.81 1.88
N GLY A 37 -5.74 0.06 2.86
CA GLY A 37 -4.51 0.41 3.57
C GLY A 37 -3.29 0.35 2.64
N ILE A 38 -3.04 -0.82 2.05
CA ILE A 38 -2.00 -1.03 1.04
C ILE A 38 -2.63 -1.68 -0.20
N LEU A 39 -2.37 -1.11 -1.39
CA LEU A 39 -2.72 -1.70 -2.68
C LEU A 39 -1.44 -2.12 -3.40
N LEU A 40 -1.30 -3.42 -3.67
CA LEU A 40 -0.28 -3.98 -4.55
C LEU A 40 -0.91 -4.22 -5.92
N GLN A 41 -0.50 -3.49 -6.96
CA GLN A 41 -1.02 -3.64 -8.32
C GLN A 41 0.14 -3.96 -9.25
N ASP A 42 0.03 -5.00 -10.08
CA ASP A 42 1.08 -5.39 -11.05
C ASP A 42 2.50 -5.46 -10.43
N SER A 43 2.57 -5.85 -9.16
CA SER A 43 3.80 -5.89 -8.35
C SER A 43 4.15 -7.33 -7.97
N SER A 44 5.34 -7.60 -7.46
CA SER A 44 5.68 -8.97 -7.04
C SER A 44 6.73 -8.99 -5.93
N GLY A 45 6.74 -10.03 -5.10
CA GLY A 45 7.81 -10.21 -4.08
C GLY A 45 7.87 -9.16 -2.97
N SER A 46 6.84 -8.32 -2.80
CA SER A 46 6.81 -7.29 -1.76
C SER A 46 6.65 -7.89 -0.36
N SER A 47 7.38 -7.33 0.61
CA SER A 47 7.30 -7.69 2.03
C SER A 47 6.55 -6.62 2.81
N ILE A 48 5.49 -7.01 3.51
CA ILE A 48 4.64 -6.13 4.32
C ILE A 48 4.79 -6.53 5.78
N LEU A 49 5.47 -5.71 6.58
CA LEU A 49 5.91 -6.07 7.92
C LEU A 49 5.56 -4.99 8.94
N LYS A 50 5.04 -5.37 10.12
CA LYS A 50 4.82 -4.45 11.25
C LYS A 50 3.98 -3.20 10.94
N ASN A 51 3.12 -3.24 9.91
CA ASN A 51 2.22 -2.13 9.63
C ASN A 51 1.02 -2.20 10.58
N HIS A 52 0.63 -1.05 11.11
CA HIS A 52 -0.54 -0.89 11.95
C HIS A 52 -1.69 -0.35 11.09
N PHE A 53 -2.77 -1.11 11.03
CA PHE A 53 -3.93 -0.74 10.25
C PHE A 53 -5.13 -0.48 11.14
N GLN A 54 -5.82 0.63 10.94
CA GLN A 54 -6.98 1.01 11.74
C GLN A 54 -8.04 1.67 10.86
N ASP A 55 -9.32 1.35 11.02
CA ASP A 55 -10.43 2.05 10.36
C ASP A 55 -10.34 2.16 8.82
N ASN A 56 -9.52 1.34 8.17
CA ASN A 56 -9.55 1.21 6.72
C ASN A 56 -10.67 0.23 6.30
N ALA A 57 -11.34 0.50 5.19
CA ALA A 57 -12.37 -0.40 4.66
C ALA A 57 -11.79 -1.76 4.23
N GLU A 58 -10.57 -1.76 3.70
CA GLU A 58 -9.76 -2.93 3.40
C GLU A 58 -8.33 -2.68 3.86
N GLN A 59 -7.70 -3.65 4.53
CA GLN A 59 -6.36 -3.42 5.08
C GLN A 59 -5.26 -3.58 4.02
N LEU A 60 -5.34 -4.64 3.22
CA LEU A 60 -4.39 -4.97 2.17
C LEU A 60 -5.16 -5.53 0.98
N ARG A 61 -4.96 -4.93 -0.20
CA ARG A 61 -5.42 -5.46 -1.48
C ARG A 61 -4.23 -5.85 -2.34
N ASP A 62 -4.37 -7.01 -2.97
CA ASP A 62 -3.33 -7.65 -3.76
C ASP A 62 -3.89 -8.01 -5.14
N ASP A 63 -3.65 -7.11 -6.10
CA ASP A 63 -4.05 -7.17 -7.50
C ASP A 63 -2.80 -7.46 -8.39
N ARG A 64 -1.92 -8.35 -7.95
CA ARG A 64 -0.70 -8.78 -8.68
C ARG A 64 -0.97 -9.81 -9.77
#